data_AF-A0AA89BXK4-F1
#
_entry.id   AF-A0AA89BXK4-F1
#
_cell.length_a   1.000
_cell.length_b   1.000
_cell.length_c   1.000
_cell.angle_alpha   90.00
_cell.angle_beta   90.00
_cell.angle_gamma   90.00
#
_symmetry.space_group_name_H-M   'P 1'
#
loop_
_entity.id
_entity.type
_entity.pdbx_description
1 polymer ?
#
loop_
_entity_poly.entity_id
_entity_poly.type
_entity_poly.pdbx_seq_one_letter_code
_entity_poly.pdbx_strand_id
1 'polypeptide(L)'
;DKDVDQCFAINTEECPWIEAFLKLSKRVTSLEDQLKKYMAKTEAIKTTPKEETYIPSEIHGPMSILIEKLENATKAYSSLENRMESVTSRLFSDELLGLLIFLYVLYELATRLRPFATQWIILAQETMQNRMTKSETITASPPPSPSGEVTEVPVTEEVLEPCGLTPIEEEPVSEPECNEVPHKEEVKPKKEKVSFAMPMIPKHGVLRNEMCVVLFRRQNINIYASVVETLLGYVTDIKIANAPFYVIDNVSDLSKIPHVKLFLLICDCNNDYTNGSSRDLRLATIRVMHRLGAGVIVVIGNDSESTILTGHGQYNNNLRFVFSNEVMQDLASSGRVFSINREMSPHQMSHLRKMVKMIMNCQAQFDQQ
;
A
#
# COMPACT_ATOMS: atom_id res chain seq x y z
N ASP A 1 9.84 18.07 18.51
CA ASP A 1 10.10 18.35 17.09
C ASP A 1 11.53 18.79 16.75
N LYS A 2 12.33 19.37 17.67
CA LYS A 2 13.74 19.72 17.36
C LYS A 2 14.75 18.54 17.38
N ASP A 3 14.38 17.37 17.90
CA ASP A 3 15.30 16.24 18.07
C ASP A 3 15.27 15.22 16.91
N VAL A 4 14.26 15.27 16.03
CA VAL A 4 14.11 14.29 14.94
C VAL A 4 14.99 14.65 13.74
N ASP A 5 15.17 15.96 13.48
CA ASP A 5 15.94 16.46 12.34
C ASP A 5 17.47 16.34 12.53
N GLN A 6 17.95 16.05 13.74
CA GLN A 6 19.39 15.93 14.01
C GLN A 6 20.03 14.62 13.53
N CYS A 7 19.26 13.54 13.30
CA CYS A 7 19.86 12.26 12.86
C CYS A 7 20.16 12.18 11.35
N PHE A 8 19.71 13.13 10.53
CA PHE A 8 19.99 13.12 9.08
C PHE A 8 21.30 13.80 8.68
N ALA A 9 21.91 14.60 9.56
CA ALA A 9 22.99 15.51 9.18
C ALA A 9 24.35 15.32 9.89
N ILE A 10 24.49 14.38 10.84
CA ILE A 10 25.70 14.26 11.65
C ILE A 10 26.08 12.78 11.77
N ASN A 11 27.39 12.52 11.67
CA ASN A 11 28.08 11.23 11.87
C ASN A 11 27.21 10.15 12.54
N THR A 12 27.12 8.98 11.91
CA THR A 12 26.39 7.79 12.39
C THR A 12 26.72 7.34 13.82
N GLU A 13 27.72 7.92 14.46
CA GLU A 13 28.14 7.63 15.82
C GLU A 13 27.39 8.42 16.90
N GLU A 14 26.69 9.52 16.56
CA GLU A 14 26.01 10.39 17.55
C GLU A 14 24.48 10.29 17.56
N CYS A 15 23.87 9.47 16.71
CA CYS A 15 22.40 9.35 16.70
C CYS A 15 21.93 8.58 17.95
N PRO A 16 21.11 9.19 18.83
CA PRO A 16 20.67 8.58 20.10
C PRO A 16 19.87 7.28 19.88
N TRP A 17 19.25 7.12 18.71
CA TRP A 17 18.58 5.89 18.32
C TRP A 17 19.55 4.74 18.07
N ILE A 18 20.70 4.99 17.44
CA ILE A 18 21.72 3.97 17.20
C ILE A 18 22.27 3.46 18.54
N GLU A 19 22.51 4.35 19.51
CA GLU A 19 22.90 3.96 20.86
C GLU A 19 21.81 3.09 21.54
N ALA A 20 20.54 3.49 21.41
CA ALA A 20 19.41 2.73 21.94
C ALA A 20 19.31 1.33 21.29
N PHE A 21 19.48 1.23 19.98
CA PHE A 21 19.47 -0.04 19.24
C PHE A 21 20.67 -0.93 19.61
N LEU A 22 21.87 -0.36 19.73
CA LEU A 22 23.06 -1.10 20.18
C LEU A 22 22.89 -1.62 21.61
N LYS A 23 22.30 -0.82 22.50
CA LYS A 23 21.99 -1.23 23.87
C LYS A 23 20.94 -2.33 23.93
N LEU A 24 19.93 -2.27 23.06
CA LEU A 24 18.92 -3.32 22.93
C LEU A 24 19.54 -4.61 22.37
N SER A 25 20.33 -4.52 21.30
CA SER A 25 21.05 -5.64 20.69
C SER A 25 21.96 -6.35 21.71
N LYS A 26 22.75 -5.59 22.50
CA LYS A 26 23.56 -6.14 23.60
C LYS A 26 22.73 -6.85 24.68
N ARG A 27 21.51 -6.37 24.96
CA ARG A 27 20.60 -7.03 25.92
C ARG A 27 20.05 -8.34 25.36
N VAL A 28 19.70 -8.36 24.07
CA VAL A 28 19.20 -9.56 23.39
C VAL A 28 20.28 -10.64 23.37
N THR A 29 21.52 -10.31 22.96
CA THR A 29 22.62 -11.29 22.94
C THR A 29 22.96 -11.80 24.35
N SER A 30 22.89 -10.94 25.36
CA SER A 30 23.06 -11.38 26.76
C SER A 30 21.97 -12.36 27.22
N LEU A 31 20.71 -12.17 26.81
CA LEU A 31 19.62 -13.09 27.11
C LEU A 31 19.78 -14.42 26.36
N GLU A 32 20.22 -14.39 25.10
CA GLU A 32 20.52 -15.59 24.32
C GLU A 32 21.62 -16.43 24.96
N ASP A 33 22.70 -15.80 25.44
CA ASP A 33 23.78 -16.48 26.14
C ASP A 33 23.34 -17.09 27.47
N GLN A 34 22.47 -16.40 28.21
CA GLN A 34 21.87 -16.97 29.43
C GLN A 34 21.03 -18.20 29.09
N LEU A 35 20.19 -18.12 28.06
CA LEU A 35 19.36 -19.24 27.62
C LEU A 35 20.21 -20.44 27.19
N LYS A 36 21.28 -20.22 26.42
CA LYS A 36 22.22 -21.28 26.03
C LYS A 36 22.86 -21.96 27.24
N LYS A 37 23.29 -21.18 28.25
CA LYS A 37 23.84 -21.73 29.51
C LYS A 37 22.81 -22.56 30.26
N TYR A 38 21.55 -22.12 30.30
CA TYR A 38 20.47 -22.89 30.93
C TYR A 38 20.20 -24.20 30.20
N MET A 39 20.10 -24.18 28.87
CA MET A 39 19.89 -25.37 28.04
C MET A 39 21.02 -26.39 28.24
N ALA A 40 22.28 -25.94 28.25
CA ALA A 40 23.43 -26.81 28.51
C ALA A 40 23.38 -27.44 29.92
N LYS A 41 22.97 -26.67 30.95
CA LYS A 41 22.78 -27.20 32.31
C LYS A 41 21.65 -28.24 32.37
N THR A 42 20.55 -28.01 31.66
CA THR A 42 19.44 -28.97 31.58
C THR A 42 19.83 -30.26 30.86
N GLU A 43 20.61 -30.19 29.79
CA GLU A 43 21.14 -31.37 29.11
C GLU A 43 22.11 -32.17 29.99
N ALA A 44 22.99 -31.50 30.74
CA ALA A 44 23.89 -32.15 31.68
C ALA A 44 23.16 -32.89 32.81
N ILE A 45 21.99 -32.38 33.26
CA ILE A 45 21.14 -33.04 34.27
C ILE A 45 20.41 -34.25 33.66
N LYS A 46 20.06 -34.22 32.36
CA LYS A 46 19.39 -35.35 31.68
C LYS A 46 20.32 -36.54 31.42
N THR A 47 21.63 -36.33 31.32
CA THR A 47 22.60 -37.40 31.02
C THR A 47 23.08 -38.15 32.26
N THR A 48 22.82 -37.65 33.47
CA THR A 48 23.04 -38.40 34.72
C THR A 48 21.96 -39.48 34.93
N PRO A 49 22.31 -40.77 35.10
CA PRO A 49 21.35 -41.87 35.12
C PRO A 49 20.52 -41.90 36.42
N LYS A 50 19.21 -41.66 36.26
CA LYS A 50 18.05 -42.09 37.06
C LYS A 50 18.25 -42.28 38.58
N GLU A 51 17.97 -41.22 39.33
CA GLU A 51 17.06 -41.31 40.48
C GLU A 51 15.77 -40.59 40.11
N GLU A 52 14.65 -41.29 40.26
CA GLU A 52 13.33 -40.84 39.83
C GLU A 52 12.84 -39.62 40.62
N THR A 53 12.32 -38.65 39.86
CA THR A 53 11.22 -37.76 40.23
C THR A 53 11.44 -36.76 41.36
N TYR A 54 12.26 -35.75 41.10
CA TYR A 54 11.93 -34.40 41.53
C TYR A 54 12.54 -33.41 40.53
N ILE A 55 11.73 -32.77 39.69
CA ILE A 55 12.18 -31.57 38.98
C ILE A 55 12.49 -30.56 40.09
N PRO A 56 13.74 -30.13 40.29
CA PRO A 56 14.08 -29.28 41.42
C PRO A 56 13.24 -28.01 41.32
N SER A 57 12.48 -27.70 42.38
CA SER A 57 11.77 -26.43 42.53
C SER A 57 12.70 -25.22 42.33
N GLU A 58 14.01 -25.42 42.50
CA GLU A 58 15.08 -24.48 42.18
C GLU A 58 15.14 -24.04 40.71
N ILE A 59 14.65 -24.83 39.74
CA ILE A 59 14.65 -24.47 38.31
C ILE A 59 13.41 -23.63 37.95
N HIS A 60 12.31 -23.84 38.66
CA HIS A 60 11.04 -23.21 38.31
C HIS A 60 11.05 -21.70 38.59
N GLY A 61 11.72 -21.25 39.67
CA GLY A 61 11.83 -19.83 40.03
C GLY A 61 12.59 -18.99 39.00
N PRO A 62 13.82 -19.36 38.60
CA PRO A 62 14.57 -18.65 37.57
C PRO A 62 13.85 -18.63 36.21
N MET A 63 13.16 -19.73 35.85
CA MET A 63 12.44 -19.82 34.58
C MET A 63 11.22 -18.89 34.54
N SER A 64 10.45 -18.78 35.63
CA SER A 64 9.31 -17.85 35.68
C SER A 64 9.76 -16.39 35.59
N ILE A 65 10.88 -16.04 36.23
CA ILE A 65 11.48 -14.69 36.13
C ILE A 65 11.94 -14.40 34.68
N LEU A 66 12.49 -15.40 33.99
CA LEU A 66 12.93 -15.25 32.60
C LEU A 66 11.73 -15.08 31.65
N ILE A 67 10.65 -15.84 31.85
CA ILE A 67 9.40 -15.70 31.09
C ILE A 67 8.80 -14.30 31.29
N GLU A 68 8.72 -13.83 32.55
CA GLU A 68 8.21 -12.48 32.86
C GLU A 68 9.04 -11.39 32.18
N LYS A 69 10.38 -11.52 32.18
CA LYS A 69 11.27 -10.57 31.49
C LYS A 69 11.07 -10.59 29.97
N LEU A 70 10.84 -11.76 29.38
CA LEU A 70 10.55 -11.89 27.96
C LEU A 70 9.21 -11.24 27.61
N GLU A 71 8.15 -11.51 28.39
CA GLU A 71 6.84 -10.89 28.18
C GLU A 71 6.90 -9.35 28.29
N ASN A 72 7.64 -8.83 29.27
CA ASN A 72 7.85 -7.39 29.41
C ASN A 72 8.65 -6.80 28.25
N ALA A 73 9.65 -7.51 27.73
CA ALA A 73 10.39 -7.11 26.53
C ALA A 73 9.50 -7.11 25.28
N THR A 74 8.66 -8.13 25.10
CA THR A 74 7.69 -8.21 23.99
C THR A 74 6.67 -7.08 24.06
N LYS A 75 6.15 -6.76 25.26
CA LYS A 75 5.26 -5.60 25.44
C LYS A 75 5.95 -4.29 25.08
N ALA A 76 7.20 -4.09 25.54
CA ALA A 76 7.97 -2.89 25.20
C ALA A 76 8.22 -2.77 23.68
N TYR A 77 8.50 -3.89 23.00
CA TYR A 77 8.67 -3.93 21.55
C TYR A 77 7.38 -3.55 20.80
N SER A 78 6.24 -4.15 21.17
CA SER A 78 4.94 -3.81 20.57
C SER A 78 4.55 -2.34 20.78
N SER A 79 4.89 -1.76 21.94
CA SER A 79 4.69 -0.33 22.20
C SER A 79 5.59 0.56 21.34
N LEU A 80 6.81 0.11 21.02
CA LEU A 80 7.73 0.84 20.16
C LEU A 80 7.27 0.79 18.70
N GLU A 81 6.80 -0.36 18.24
CA GLU A 81 6.25 -0.58 16.90
C GLU A 81 5.04 0.34 16.64
N ASN A 82 4.07 0.38 17.56
CA ASN A 82 2.93 1.30 17.48
C ASN A 82 3.35 2.79 17.43
N ARG A 83 4.41 3.16 18.16
CA ARG A 83 4.95 4.53 18.13
C ARG A 83 5.64 4.82 16.81
N MET A 84 6.37 3.85 16.26
CA MET A 84 7.01 3.98 14.95
C MET A 84 5.96 4.15 13.86
N GLU A 85 4.92 3.33 13.82
CA GLU A 85 3.79 3.48 12.88
C GLU A 85 3.15 4.86 12.98
N SER A 86 2.90 5.36 14.20
CA SER A 86 2.35 6.71 14.39
C SER A 86 3.28 7.82 13.91
N VAL A 87 4.60 7.65 13.99
CA VAL A 87 5.56 8.63 13.51
C VAL A 87 5.66 8.56 11.98
N THR A 88 5.73 7.36 11.41
CA THR A 88 5.74 7.13 9.96
C THR A 88 4.46 7.66 9.30
N SER A 89 3.29 7.50 9.92
CA SER A 89 2.04 8.04 9.39
C SER A 89 2.00 9.57 9.40
N ARG A 90 2.62 10.20 10.41
CA ARG A 90 2.75 11.67 10.49
C ARG A 90 3.72 12.21 9.44
N LEU A 91 4.89 11.58 9.31
CA LEU A 91 5.87 11.90 8.27
C LEU A 91 5.25 11.79 6.87
N PHE A 92 4.51 10.72 6.58
CA PHE A 92 3.86 10.55 5.28
C PHE A 92 2.76 11.60 5.02
N SER A 93 2.04 12.02 6.07
CA SER A 93 1.06 13.10 5.98
C SER A 93 1.72 14.45 5.68
N ASP A 94 2.85 14.73 6.33
CA ASP A 94 3.57 16.00 6.17
C ASP A 94 4.29 16.08 4.80
N GLU A 95 4.84 14.97 4.30
CA GLU A 95 5.40 14.87 2.94
C GLU A 95 4.33 15.05 1.86
N LEU A 96 3.15 14.44 2.04
CA LEU A 96 2.03 14.61 1.13
C LEU A 96 1.54 16.07 1.11
N LEU A 97 1.47 16.71 2.28
CA LEU A 97 1.11 18.12 2.40
C LEU A 97 2.15 19.01 1.71
N GLY A 98 3.45 18.73 1.89
CA GLY A 98 4.53 19.40 1.19
C GLY A 98 4.44 19.27 -0.34
N LEU A 99 4.15 18.07 -0.84
CA LEU A 99 3.92 17.82 -2.27
C LEU A 99 2.72 18.61 -2.81
N LEU A 100 1.61 18.65 -2.06
CA LEU A 100 0.42 19.41 -2.45
C LEU A 100 0.67 20.91 -2.52
N ILE A 101 1.40 21.47 -1.55
CA ILE A 101 1.80 22.89 -1.56
C ILE A 101 2.72 23.17 -2.75
N PHE A 102 3.69 22.29 -3.03
CA PHE A 102 4.58 22.43 -4.18
C PHE A 102 3.82 22.41 -5.51
N LEU A 103 2.87 21.47 -5.69
CA LEU A 103 2.02 21.41 -6.88
C LEU A 103 1.13 22.65 -7.03
N TYR A 104 0.61 23.18 -5.92
CA TYR A 104 -0.16 24.42 -5.93
C TYR A 104 0.69 25.62 -6.39
N VAL A 105 1.93 25.74 -5.89
CA VAL A 105 2.86 26.79 -6.32
C VAL A 105 3.22 26.64 -7.80
N LEU A 106 3.47 25.42 -8.28
CA LEU A 106 3.73 25.16 -9.71
C LEU A 106 2.53 25.53 -10.59
N TYR A 107 1.32 25.19 -10.15
CA TYR A 107 0.09 25.55 -10.84
C TYR A 107 -0.06 27.08 -10.94
N GLU A 108 0.14 27.79 -9.83
CA GLU A 108 0.04 29.25 -9.77
C GLU A 108 1.14 29.94 -10.60
N LEU A 109 2.35 29.37 -10.65
CA LEU A 109 3.41 29.83 -11.53
C LEU A 109 3.02 29.64 -13.01
N ALA A 110 2.47 28.48 -13.35
CA ALA A 110 2.06 28.16 -14.72
C ALA A 110 0.90 29.06 -15.19
N THR A 111 -0.09 29.35 -14.34
CA THR A 111 -1.19 30.25 -14.66
C THR A 111 -0.72 31.68 -14.86
N ARG A 112 0.23 32.16 -14.04
CA ARG A 112 0.84 33.50 -14.19
C ARG A 112 1.77 33.61 -15.41
N LEU A 113 2.49 32.55 -15.77
CA LEU A 113 3.37 32.54 -16.94
C LEU A 113 2.62 32.37 -18.28
N ARG A 114 1.42 31.77 -18.26
CA ARG A 114 0.59 31.55 -19.45
C ARG A 114 0.39 32.80 -20.33
N PRO A 115 -0.01 33.98 -19.80
CA PRO A 115 -0.18 35.18 -20.63
C PRO A 115 1.13 35.63 -21.28
N PHE A 116 2.26 35.54 -20.57
CA PHE A 116 3.57 35.86 -21.13
C PHE A 116 3.95 34.90 -22.25
N ALA A 117 3.79 33.59 -22.04
CA ALA A 117 4.06 32.59 -23.07
C ALA A 117 3.23 32.85 -24.34
N THR A 118 1.95 33.22 -24.21
CA THR A 118 1.13 33.59 -25.37
C THR A 118 1.63 34.85 -26.09
N GLN A 119 2.09 35.87 -25.35
CA GLN A 119 2.67 37.07 -25.96
C GLN A 119 3.97 36.76 -26.72
N TRP A 120 4.84 35.94 -26.15
CA TRP A 120 6.09 35.51 -26.81
C TRP A 120 5.83 34.71 -28.08
N ILE A 121 4.80 33.84 -28.09
CA ILE A 121 4.41 33.08 -29.29
C ILE A 121 3.92 34.03 -30.39
N ILE A 122 3.11 35.03 -30.06
CA ILE A 122 2.61 36.02 -31.01
C ILE A 122 3.78 36.83 -31.60
N LEU A 123 4.67 37.35 -30.75
CA LEU A 123 5.87 38.09 -31.18
C LEU A 123 6.78 37.24 -32.08
N ALA A 124 6.97 35.96 -31.75
CA ALA A 124 7.75 35.05 -32.57
C ALA A 124 7.10 34.82 -33.95
N GLN A 125 5.78 34.64 -34.00
CA GLN A 125 5.04 34.49 -35.27
C GLN A 125 5.13 35.75 -36.14
N GLU A 126 4.91 36.94 -35.57
CA GLU A 126 5.03 38.21 -36.30
C GLU A 126 6.45 38.41 -36.84
N THR A 127 7.47 38.08 -36.05
CA THR A 127 8.87 38.19 -36.46
C THR A 127 9.19 37.24 -37.63
N MET A 128 8.68 36.00 -37.59
CA MET A 128 8.85 35.05 -38.70
C MET A 128 8.12 35.52 -39.96
N GLN A 129 6.90 36.05 -39.83
CA GLN A 129 6.10 36.50 -40.96
C GLN A 129 6.71 37.74 -41.63
N ASN A 130 7.23 38.69 -40.86
CA ASN A 130 7.97 39.85 -41.36
C ASN A 130 9.27 39.47 -42.08
N ARG A 131 9.93 38.37 -41.69
CA ARG A 131 11.10 37.86 -42.42
C ARG A 131 10.71 37.24 -43.76
N MET A 132 9.59 36.51 -43.84
CA MET A 132 9.15 35.92 -45.10
C MET A 132 8.72 36.98 -46.12
N THR A 133 7.94 37.98 -45.70
CA THR A 133 7.48 39.06 -46.59
C THR A 133 8.63 39.95 -47.07
N LYS A 134 9.66 40.17 -46.24
CA LYS A 134 10.84 40.95 -46.63
C LYS A 134 11.77 40.22 -47.60
N SER A 135 11.76 38.88 -47.62
CA SER A 135 12.54 38.08 -48.56
C SER A 135 11.94 38.02 -49.97
N GLU A 136 10.62 38.18 -50.13
CA GLU A 136 9.97 38.19 -51.45
C GLU A 136 10.19 39.50 -52.23
N THR A 137 10.47 40.62 -51.57
CA THR A 137 10.65 41.93 -52.23
C THR A 137 12.03 42.13 -52.85
N ILE A 138 12.98 41.20 -52.70
CA ILE A 138 14.39 41.37 -53.15
C ILE A 138 14.66 40.73 -54.52
N THR A 139 13.72 40.00 -55.14
CA THR A 139 13.94 39.29 -56.42
C THR A 139 13.57 40.09 -57.68
N ALA A 140 13.59 41.42 -57.63
CA ALA A 140 13.48 42.27 -58.81
C ALA A 140 14.54 43.38 -58.81
N SER A 141 15.82 43.01 -58.74
CA SER A 141 16.93 43.91 -59.07
C SER A 141 17.65 43.42 -60.34
N PRO A 142 17.88 44.33 -61.32
CA PRO A 142 18.59 44.00 -62.55
C PRO A 142 20.09 43.74 -62.27
N PRO A 143 20.79 43.02 -63.16
CA PRO A 143 22.16 42.59 -62.91
C PRO A 143 23.13 43.78 -62.81
N PRO A 144 24.07 43.78 -61.84
CA PRO A 144 25.05 44.85 -61.73
C PRO A 144 26.20 44.65 -62.72
N SER A 145 26.59 45.75 -63.37
CA SER A 145 27.86 45.90 -64.10
C SER A 145 28.96 46.39 -63.14
N PRO A 146 30.25 46.18 -63.45
CA PRO A 146 31.34 46.30 -62.49
C PRO A 146 32.00 47.68 -62.51
N SER A 147 32.01 48.34 -61.35
CA SER A 147 32.91 49.43 -60.96
C SER A 147 32.55 49.73 -59.49
N GLY A 148 33.33 49.36 -58.48
CA GLY A 148 34.67 49.87 -58.24
C GLY A 148 34.55 51.25 -57.61
N GLU A 149 34.43 51.34 -56.27
CA GLU A 149 35.02 52.39 -55.43
C GLU A 149 34.76 52.08 -53.94
N VAL A 150 35.78 52.38 -53.14
CA VAL A 150 35.89 52.16 -51.69
C VAL A 150 35.25 53.35 -50.97
N THR A 151 34.39 53.11 -49.98
CA THR A 151 34.08 54.15 -48.98
C THR A 151 33.71 53.55 -47.63
N GLU A 152 34.41 54.03 -46.60
CA GLU A 152 34.30 53.72 -45.18
C GLU A 152 32.94 54.17 -44.61
N VAL A 153 32.40 53.41 -43.65
CA VAL A 153 31.24 53.82 -42.86
C VAL A 153 31.56 53.63 -41.37
N PRO A 154 31.23 54.60 -40.50
CA PRO A 154 31.76 54.69 -39.15
C PRO A 154 30.91 53.92 -38.12
N VAL A 155 31.60 53.57 -37.05
CA VAL A 155 31.09 53.03 -35.79
C VAL A 155 30.15 54.05 -35.15
N THR A 156 28.92 53.64 -34.85
CA THR A 156 28.03 54.40 -33.95
C THR A 156 27.73 53.53 -32.74
N GLU A 157 28.19 54.03 -31.60
CA GLU A 157 28.09 53.46 -30.27
C GLU A 157 26.76 53.92 -29.66
N GLU A 158 25.84 52.99 -29.39
CA GLU A 158 24.55 53.32 -28.75
C GLU A 158 24.61 52.98 -27.25
N VAL A 159 24.50 54.05 -26.47
CA VAL A 159 24.55 54.14 -25.02
C VAL A 159 23.27 53.53 -24.43
N LEU A 160 23.42 52.53 -23.54
CA LEU A 160 22.36 52.07 -22.65
C LEU A 160 22.27 52.99 -21.43
N GLU A 161 21.09 53.55 -21.17
CA GLU A 161 20.72 54.11 -19.86
C GLU A 161 19.50 53.39 -19.25
N PRO A 162 19.38 53.39 -17.91
CA PRO A 162 18.64 52.39 -17.15
C PRO A 162 17.21 52.81 -16.79
N CYS A 163 16.27 51.86 -16.83
CA CYS A 163 14.92 52.08 -16.32
C CYS A 163 14.89 51.99 -14.78
N GLY A 164 14.43 53.07 -14.16
CA GLY A 164 14.21 53.20 -12.72
C GLY A 164 13.02 52.39 -12.20
N LEU A 165 13.19 51.87 -11.00
CA LEU A 165 12.15 51.22 -10.20
C LEU A 165 11.36 52.28 -9.42
N THR A 166 10.04 52.24 -9.50
CA THR A 166 9.15 52.97 -8.58
C THR A 166 8.85 52.10 -7.34
N PRO A 167 8.71 52.70 -6.14
CA PRO A 167 8.29 51.97 -4.94
C PRO A 167 6.77 51.76 -4.92
N ILE A 168 6.35 50.59 -4.46
CA ILE A 168 4.95 50.22 -4.23
C ILE A 168 4.55 50.75 -2.83
N GLU A 169 3.51 51.57 -2.77
CA GLU A 169 2.84 52.01 -1.54
C GLU A 169 2.07 50.84 -0.90
N GLU A 170 2.24 50.67 0.40
CA GLU A 170 1.47 49.76 1.24
C GLU A 170 0.15 50.44 1.68
N GLU A 171 -0.98 49.81 1.41
CA GLU A 171 -2.27 50.18 2.03
C GLU A 171 -2.51 49.40 3.34
N PRO A 172 -3.04 50.03 4.40
CA PRO A 172 -3.38 49.35 5.64
C PRO A 172 -4.79 48.73 5.55
N VAL A 173 -4.86 47.41 5.75
CA VAL A 173 -6.13 46.69 5.90
C VAL A 173 -6.64 46.83 7.34
N SER A 174 -7.85 47.35 7.45
CA SER A 174 -8.62 47.57 8.66
C SER A 174 -9.25 46.28 9.19
N GLU A 175 -9.23 46.13 10.51
CA GLU A 175 -10.02 45.14 11.25
C GLU A 175 -11.52 45.46 11.15
N PRO A 176 -12.38 44.43 11.26
CA PRO A 176 -13.56 44.61 12.08
C PRO A 176 -13.75 43.52 13.12
N GLU A 177 -13.99 44.00 14.32
CA GLU A 177 -14.42 43.29 15.51
C GLU A 177 -15.96 43.08 15.50
N CYS A 178 -16.38 42.12 16.32
CA CYS A 178 -17.72 41.92 16.89
C CYS A 178 -18.75 41.03 16.17
N ASN A 179 -18.83 39.81 16.73
CA ASN A 179 -20.01 39.21 17.36
C ASN A 179 -21.29 39.04 16.56
N GLU A 180 -21.64 37.78 16.30
CA GLU A 180 -23.03 37.31 16.44
C GLU A 180 -23.06 35.80 16.77
N VAL A 181 -23.82 35.47 17.81
CA VAL A 181 -24.11 34.11 18.28
C VAL A 181 -25.28 33.56 17.48
N PRO A 182 -25.23 32.31 16.97
CA PRO A 182 -26.45 31.59 16.65
C PRO A 182 -26.57 30.26 17.40
N HIS A 183 -27.69 30.20 18.13
CA HIS A 183 -28.62 29.08 18.29
C HIS A 183 -28.13 27.65 18.00
N LYS A 184 -28.17 26.83 19.07
CA LYS A 184 -28.26 25.36 19.01
C LYS A 184 -29.52 24.92 18.25
N GLU A 185 -29.34 24.36 17.06
CA GLU A 185 -30.31 23.46 16.43
C GLU A 185 -29.94 22.00 16.67
N GLU A 186 -30.90 21.20 17.12
CA GLU A 186 -30.80 19.74 17.25
C GLU A 186 -30.68 19.09 15.86
N VAL A 187 -29.49 18.55 15.56
CA VAL A 187 -29.23 17.77 14.35
C VAL A 187 -29.74 16.35 14.55
N LYS A 188 -30.87 16.02 13.91
CA LYS A 188 -31.31 14.62 13.68
C LYS A 188 -30.27 13.87 12.84
N PRO A 189 -29.96 12.59 13.13
CA PRO A 189 -28.95 11.84 12.39
C PRO A 189 -29.43 11.58 10.95
N LYS A 190 -28.86 12.30 9.99
CA LYS A 190 -28.96 11.97 8.57
C LYS A 190 -28.24 10.65 8.33
N LYS A 191 -29.00 9.62 7.94
CA LYS A 191 -28.46 8.37 7.40
C LYS A 191 -27.75 8.70 6.09
N GLU A 192 -26.44 8.84 6.17
CA GLU A 192 -25.56 9.06 5.04
C GLU A 192 -25.50 7.78 4.18
N LYS A 193 -26.33 7.72 3.13
CA LYS A 193 -26.18 6.73 2.07
C LYS A 193 -24.95 7.10 1.24
N VAL A 194 -23.78 6.64 1.66
CA VAL A 194 -22.57 6.70 0.85
C VAL A 194 -22.76 5.75 -0.35
N SER A 195 -23.21 6.29 -1.47
CA SER A 195 -23.23 5.59 -2.75
C SER A 195 -21.81 5.47 -3.28
N PHE A 196 -21.23 4.28 -3.22
CA PHE A 196 -20.00 3.96 -3.93
C PHE A 196 -20.29 3.94 -5.43
N ALA A 197 -20.04 5.06 -6.11
CA ALA A 197 -19.93 5.08 -7.56
C ALA A 197 -18.61 4.37 -7.93
N MET A 198 -18.70 3.10 -8.34
CA MET A 198 -17.55 2.38 -8.87
C MET A 198 -17.24 2.85 -10.30
N PRO A 199 -15.96 2.82 -10.72
CA PRO A 199 -15.58 3.11 -12.09
C PRO A 199 -16.32 2.17 -13.05
N MET A 200 -16.91 2.75 -14.10
CA MET A 200 -17.66 2.00 -15.10
C MET A 200 -16.80 0.91 -15.74
N ILE A 201 -17.27 -0.33 -15.67
CA ILE A 201 -16.66 -1.49 -16.33
C ILE A 201 -16.68 -1.27 -17.85
N PRO A 202 -15.52 -1.20 -18.54
CA PRO A 202 -15.50 -1.01 -19.98
C PRO A 202 -16.13 -2.20 -20.71
N LYS A 203 -17.02 -1.93 -21.68
CA LYS A 203 -17.85 -2.96 -22.34
C LYS A 203 -17.11 -3.83 -23.37
N HIS A 204 -15.84 -3.56 -23.71
CA HIS A 204 -15.11 -4.33 -24.71
C HIS A 204 -13.65 -4.59 -24.30
N GLY A 205 -13.24 -5.86 -24.36
CA GLY A 205 -11.83 -6.29 -24.37
C GLY A 205 -11.09 -6.38 -23.02
N VAL A 206 -11.70 -6.02 -21.90
CA VAL A 206 -11.04 -6.12 -20.58
C VAL A 206 -11.11 -7.56 -20.07
N LEU A 207 -9.94 -8.17 -19.82
CA LEU A 207 -9.80 -9.46 -19.14
C LEU A 207 -10.66 -9.45 -17.88
N ARG A 208 -11.70 -10.28 -17.84
CA ARG A 208 -12.49 -10.44 -16.62
C ARG A 208 -11.72 -11.30 -15.64
N ASN A 209 -11.91 -11.04 -14.35
CA ASN A 209 -11.42 -11.94 -13.33
C ASN A 209 -12.23 -13.24 -13.43
N GLU A 210 -11.62 -14.31 -13.93
CA GLU A 210 -12.28 -15.61 -14.11
C GLU A 210 -12.37 -16.32 -12.75
N MET A 211 -11.30 -16.26 -11.97
CA MET A 211 -11.18 -16.92 -10.69
C MET A 211 -10.37 -16.11 -9.68
N CYS A 212 -10.81 -16.13 -8.42
CA CYS A 212 -10.07 -15.54 -7.32
C CYS A 212 -10.05 -16.48 -6.10
N VAL A 213 -8.87 -16.64 -5.50
CA VAL A 213 -8.70 -17.32 -4.21
C VAL A 213 -8.46 -16.26 -3.14
N VAL A 214 -9.38 -16.12 -2.20
CA VAL A 214 -9.32 -15.16 -1.09
C VAL A 214 -8.84 -15.86 0.17
N LEU A 215 -7.66 -15.47 0.64
CA LEU A 215 -6.98 -15.98 1.83
C LEU A 215 -7.18 -14.97 2.96
N PHE A 216 -7.82 -15.38 4.06
CA PHE A 216 -7.94 -14.54 5.25
C PHE A 216 -6.75 -14.73 6.16
N ARG A 217 -5.92 -13.68 6.26
CA ARG A 217 -4.69 -13.68 7.03
C ARG A 217 -4.97 -13.45 8.50
N ARG A 218 -4.63 -14.46 9.31
CA ARG A 218 -4.52 -14.37 10.77
C ARG A 218 -3.09 -14.73 11.19
N GLN A 219 -2.24 -13.71 11.31
CA GLN A 219 -0.96 -13.72 12.05
C GLN A 219 0.20 -14.61 11.56
N ASN A 220 0.06 -15.41 10.48
CA ASN A 220 1.17 -16.29 10.03
C ASN A 220 1.33 -16.33 8.50
N ILE A 221 2.31 -15.57 8.00
CA ILE A 221 2.62 -15.40 6.56
C ILE A 221 3.01 -16.73 5.90
N ASN A 222 3.69 -17.62 6.64
CA ASN A 222 4.29 -18.84 6.10
C ASN A 222 3.23 -19.84 5.60
N ILE A 223 2.05 -19.84 6.22
CA ILE A 223 0.92 -20.69 5.78
C ILE A 223 0.47 -20.29 4.38
N TYR A 224 0.41 -18.98 4.11
CA TYR A 224 -0.03 -18.48 2.81
C TYR A 224 1.02 -18.70 1.74
N ALA A 225 2.31 -18.54 2.06
CA ALA A 225 3.40 -18.88 1.15
C ALA A 225 3.30 -20.35 0.71
N SER A 226 3.08 -21.27 1.66
CA SER A 226 2.89 -22.69 1.35
C SER A 226 1.66 -22.95 0.47
N VAL A 227 0.51 -22.34 0.79
CA VAL A 227 -0.71 -22.49 -0.03
C VAL A 227 -0.53 -21.91 -1.43
N VAL A 228 0.11 -20.75 -1.54
CA VAL A 228 0.42 -20.09 -2.81
C VAL A 228 1.37 -20.96 -3.63
N GLU A 229 2.52 -21.36 -3.10
CA GLU A 229 3.47 -22.23 -3.79
C GLU A 229 2.83 -23.54 -4.24
N THR A 230 2.02 -24.15 -3.37
CA THR A 230 1.30 -25.38 -3.66
C THR A 230 0.30 -25.17 -4.79
N LEU A 231 -0.48 -24.08 -4.76
CA LEU A 231 -1.40 -23.74 -5.84
C LEU A 231 -0.64 -23.48 -7.15
N LEU A 232 0.37 -22.61 -7.15
CA LEU A 232 1.17 -22.29 -8.33
C LEU A 232 1.84 -23.54 -8.93
N GLY A 233 2.31 -24.47 -8.10
CA GLY A 233 2.88 -25.74 -8.54
C GLY A 233 1.87 -26.68 -9.21
N TYR A 234 0.56 -26.53 -8.96
CA TYR A 234 -0.48 -27.30 -9.62
C TYR A 234 -1.10 -26.60 -10.83
N VAL A 235 -0.86 -25.30 -10.99
CA VAL A 235 -1.36 -24.50 -12.10
C VAL A 235 -0.22 -24.19 -13.08
N THR A 236 0.56 -25.20 -13.46
CA THR A 236 1.66 -25.07 -14.43
C THR A 236 1.21 -24.59 -15.81
N ASP A 237 -0.06 -24.84 -16.14
CA ASP A 237 -0.62 -24.57 -17.46
C ASP A 237 -1.14 -23.13 -17.60
N ILE A 238 -1.20 -22.36 -16.51
CA ILE A 238 -1.64 -20.97 -16.53
C ILE A 238 -0.42 -20.07 -16.44
N LYS A 239 -0.28 -19.12 -17.37
CA LYS A 239 0.72 -18.06 -17.25
C LYS A 239 0.43 -17.23 -16.00
N ILE A 240 1.23 -17.46 -14.98
CA ILE A 240 1.20 -16.74 -13.72
C ILE A 240 1.70 -15.31 -13.98
N ALA A 241 0.99 -14.29 -13.49
CA ALA A 241 1.47 -12.92 -13.53
C ALA A 241 2.73 -12.75 -12.66
N ASN A 242 3.62 -11.79 -12.98
CA ASN A 242 4.84 -11.54 -12.20
C ASN A 242 4.60 -11.34 -10.69
N ALA A 243 3.40 -10.92 -10.30
CA ALA A 243 2.91 -10.92 -8.92
C ALA A 243 1.55 -11.64 -8.87
N PRO A 244 1.50 -12.93 -8.52
CA PRO A 244 0.25 -13.70 -8.53
C PRO A 244 -0.65 -13.43 -7.32
N PHE A 245 -0.16 -12.67 -6.36
CA PHE A 245 -0.89 -12.31 -5.17
C PHE A 245 -0.95 -10.80 -4.94
N TYR A 246 -2.04 -10.35 -4.32
CA TYR A 246 -2.27 -8.96 -3.92
C TYR A 246 -2.77 -8.97 -2.50
N VAL A 247 -2.19 -8.09 -1.68
CA VAL A 247 -2.56 -7.92 -0.29
C VAL A 247 -3.60 -6.80 -0.21
N ILE A 248 -4.71 -7.08 0.46
CA ILE A 248 -5.78 -6.12 0.72
C ILE A 248 -5.72 -5.81 2.20
N ASP A 249 -5.23 -4.61 2.51
CA ASP A 249 -5.17 -4.09 3.88
C ASP A 249 -6.39 -3.22 4.17
N ASN A 250 -6.89 -2.49 3.17
CA ASN A 250 -8.01 -1.57 3.30
C ASN A 250 -9.07 -1.72 2.20
N VAL A 251 -10.27 -1.23 2.46
CA VAL A 251 -11.38 -1.22 1.48
C VAL A 251 -11.02 -0.44 0.21
N SER A 252 -10.15 0.57 0.33
CA SER A 252 -9.63 1.33 -0.82
C SER A 252 -8.80 0.49 -1.79
N ASP A 253 -8.19 -0.60 -1.33
CA ASP A 253 -7.35 -1.44 -2.18
C ASP A 253 -8.19 -2.34 -3.09
N LEU A 254 -9.48 -2.49 -2.80
CA LEU A 254 -10.44 -3.21 -3.64
C LEU A 254 -10.59 -2.57 -5.03
N SER A 255 -10.36 -1.26 -5.19
CA SER A 255 -10.43 -0.59 -6.49
C SER A 255 -9.16 -0.77 -7.32
N LYS A 256 -8.06 -1.21 -6.71
CA LYS A 256 -6.74 -1.39 -7.34
C LYS A 256 -6.48 -2.83 -7.78
N ILE A 257 -7.44 -3.72 -7.58
CA ILE A 257 -7.29 -5.14 -7.89
C ILE A 257 -7.07 -5.30 -9.40
N PRO A 258 -5.97 -5.96 -9.82
CA PRO A 258 -5.68 -6.16 -11.22
C PRO A 258 -6.71 -7.07 -11.89
N HIS A 259 -6.94 -6.83 -13.17
CA HIS A 259 -7.84 -7.60 -14.03
C HIS A 259 -7.08 -8.75 -14.70
N VAL A 260 -7.15 -9.96 -14.14
CA VAL A 260 -6.47 -11.17 -14.69
C VAL A 260 -7.30 -12.44 -14.51
N LYS A 261 -7.01 -13.49 -15.29
CA LYS A 261 -7.77 -14.76 -15.26
C LYS A 261 -7.76 -15.44 -13.87
N LEU A 262 -6.60 -15.59 -13.25
CA LEU A 262 -6.48 -16.18 -11.90
C LEU A 262 -5.72 -15.23 -11.00
N PHE A 263 -6.26 -14.97 -9.81
CA PHE A 263 -5.61 -14.09 -8.84
C PHE A 263 -5.76 -14.56 -7.39
N LEU A 264 -4.67 -14.50 -6.62
CA LEU A 264 -4.67 -14.82 -5.18
C LEU A 264 -4.79 -13.51 -4.38
N LEU A 265 -5.86 -13.34 -3.63
CA LEU A 265 -6.02 -12.21 -2.72
C LEU A 265 -5.71 -12.65 -1.31
N ILE A 266 -4.87 -11.88 -0.63
CA ILE A 266 -4.58 -12.07 0.78
C ILE A 266 -5.22 -10.88 1.50
N CYS A 267 -6.31 -11.10 2.23
CA CYS A 267 -6.90 -10.04 3.05
C CYS A 267 -6.31 -10.12 4.44
N ASP A 268 -5.63 -9.06 4.88
CA ASP A 268 -5.17 -8.96 6.26
C ASP A 268 -6.34 -8.66 7.17
N CYS A 269 -6.75 -9.66 7.94
CA CYS A 269 -7.92 -9.56 8.80
C CYS A 269 -7.41 -9.47 10.22
N ASN A 270 -6.96 -8.28 10.61
CA ASN A 270 -6.68 -8.04 12.02
C ASN A 270 -7.95 -8.29 12.82
N ASN A 271 -7.79 -9.07 13.89
CA ASN A 271 -8.83 -9.89 14.50
C ASN A 271 -9.80 -9.08 15.38
N ASP A 272 -10.00 -7.80 15.09
CA ASP A 272 -10.83 -6.88 15.87
C ASP A 272 -12.30 -7.03 15.46
N TYR A 273 -12.87 -8.19 15.77
CA TYR A 273 -14.31 -8.47 15.67
C TYR A 273 -15.15 -7.69 16.69
N THR A 274 -14.53 -6.85 17.52
CA THR A 274 -15.12 -6.41 18.78
C THR A 274 -15.97 -5.15 18.70
N ASN A 275 -15.87 -4.33 17.65
CA ASN A 275 -16.64 -3.09 17.57
C ASN A 275 -17.40 -3.02 16.25
N GLY A 276 -18.70 -3.32 16.30
CA GLY A 276 -19.62 -3.48 15.17
C GLY A 276 -19.88 -2.23 14.31
N SER A 277 -18.86 -1.51 13.84
CA SER A 277 -19.03 -0.30 13.04
C SER A 277 -18.09 -0.13 11.84
N SER A 278 -17.29 -1.12 11.44
CA SER A 278 -16.53 -1.03 10.19
C SER A 278 -16.86 -2.20 9.28
N ARG A 279 -17.03 -1.88 7.99
CA ARG A 279 -17.31 -2.85 6.93
C ARG A 279 -16.34 -4.01 7.04
N ASP A 280 -16.85 -5.21 7.32
CA ASP A 280 -16.04 -6.41 7.34
C ASP A 280 -15.31 -6.54 6.00
N LEU A 281 -14.00 -6.27 6.01
CA LEU A 281 -13.17 -6.22 4.82
C LEU A 281 -13.29 -7.52 4.02
N ARG A 282 -13.45 -8.65 4.72
CA ARG A 282 -13.64 -9.97 4.12
C ARG A 282 -14.88 -10.05 3.27
N LEU A 283 -16.01 -9.61 3.83
CA LEU A 283 -17.30 -9.61 3.13
C LEU A 283 -17.30 -8.58 2.01
N ALA A 284 -16.65 -7.43 2.22
CA ALA A 284 -16.47 -6.43 1.17
C ALA A 284 -15.69 -7.00 -0.01
N THR A 285 -14.56 -7.66 0.24
CA THR A 285 -13.74 -8.32 -0.78
C THR A 285 -14.55 -9.36 -1.55
N ILE A 286 -15.24 -10.27 -0.85
CA ILE A 286 -16.03 -11.33 -1.50
C ILE A 286 -17.13 -10.70 -2.37
N ARG A 287 -17.85 -9.70 -1.86
CA ARG A 287 -18.93 -9.03 -2.62
C ARG A 287 -18.41 -8.30 -3.85
N VAL A 288 -17.27 -7.62 -3.74
CA VAL A 288 -16.64 -6.96 -4.89
C VAL A 288 -16.23 -8.00 -5.92
N MET A 289 -15.58 -9.09 -5.51
CA MET A 289 -15.17 -10.16 -6.42
C MET A 289 -16.35 -10.82 -7.13
N HIS A 290 -17.43 -11.11 -6.40
CA HIS A 290 -18.65 -11.66 -6.97
C HIS A 290 -19.28 -10.69 -7.99
N ARG A 291 -19.28 -9.38 -7.72
CA ARG A 291 -19.77 -8.35 -8.67
C ARG A 291 -18.89 -8.21 -9.91
N LEU A 292 -17.60 -8.47 -9.78
CA LEU A 292 -16.66 -8.54 -10.92
C LEU A 292 -16.85 -9.82 -11.76
N GLY A 293 -17.72 -10.74 -11.33
CA GLY A 293 -18.01 -11.99 -12.02
C GLY A 293 -16.99 -13.10 -11.75
N ALA A 294 -16.11 -12.94 -10.76
CA ALA A 294 -15.08 -13.91 -10.45
C ALA A 294 -15.65 -15.15 -9.73
N GLY A 295 -15.15 -16.33 -10.09
CA GLY A 295 -15.32 -17.53 -9.30
C GLY A 295 -14.52 -17.43 -7.99
N VAL A 296 -15.20 -17.10 -6.90
CA VAL A 296 -14.56 -16.90 -5.58
C VAL A 296 -14.39 -18.23 -4.86
N ILE A 297 -13.15 -18.52 -4.43
CA ILE A 297 -12.81 -19.55 -3.45
C ILE A 297 -12.28 -18.87 -2.20
N VAL A 298 -12.74 -19.28 -1.03
CA VAL A 298 -12.30 -18.71 0.25
C VAL A 298 -11.48 -19.71 1.02
N VAL A 299 -10.32 -19.29 1.52
CA VAL A 299 -9.43 -20.07 2.37
C VAL A 299 -9.23 -19.31 3.69
N ILE A 300 -9.66 -19.92 4.78
CA ILE A 300 -9.57 -19.40 6.14
C ILE A 300 -8.33 -20.01 6.79
N GLY A 301 -7.28 -19.22 6.99
CA GLY A 301 -6.02 -19.68 7.58
C GLY A 301 -6.01 -19.62 9.10
N ASN A 302 -5.10 -20.39 9.70
CA ASN A 302 -4.83 -20.42 11.15
C ASN A 302 -6.08 -20.73 11.99
N ASP A 303 -6.92 -21.66 11.52
CA ASP A 303 -8.03 -22.21 12.28
C ASP A 303 -7.58 -23.49 12.99
N SER A 304 -7.40 -23.42 14.31
CA SER A 304 -6.90 -24.54 15.12
C SER A 304 -7.81 -25.77 15.05
N GLU A 305 -9.12 -25.55 14.93
CA GLU A 305 -10.12 -26.63 14.86
C GLU A 305 -10.10 -27.34 13.49
N SER A 306 -9.49 -26.74 12.47
CA SER A 306 -9.26 -27.39 11.16
C SER A 306 -8.23 -28.52 11.21
N THR A 307 -7.61 -28.79 12.35
CA THR A 307 -6.79 -30.00 12.54
C THR A 307 -7.63 -31.26 12.63
N ILE A 308 -8.90 -31.14 13.03
CA ILE A 308 -9.83 -32.25 13.25
C ILE A 308 -10.99 -32.13 12.27
N LEU A 309 -10.69 -31.94 10.99
CA LEU A 309 -11.72 -32.02 9.96
C LEU A 309 -12.15 -33.48 9.81
N THR A 310 -13.45 -33.74 9.95
CA THR A 310 -14.03 -35.04 9.57
C THR A 310 -13.68 -35.33 8.11
N GLY A 311 -13.42 -36.59 7.73
CA GLY A 311 -12.65 -36.93 6.52
C GLY A 311 -13.06 -36.34 5.16
N HIS A 312 -14.26 -35.78 5.02
CA HIS A 312 -14.71 -35.09 3.80
C HIS A 312 -15.02 -33.59 3.99
N GLY A 313 -14.80 -33.06 5.19
CA GLY A 313 -15.01 -31.66 5.52
C GLY A 313 -13.97 -30.78 4.84
N GLN A 314 -14.43 -29.75 4.13
CA GLN A 314 -13.55 -28.74 3.53
C GLN A 314 -13.22 -27.62 4.50
N TYR A 315 -14.10 -27.36 5.47
CA TYR A 315 -13.94 -26.34 6.49
C TYR A 315 -14.52 -26.78 7.84
N ASN A 316 -14.18 -26.06 8.89
CA ASN A 316 -14.69 -26.26 10.24
C ASN A 316 -16.12 -25.71 10.38
N ASN A 317 -17.06 -26.61 10.67
CA ASN A 317 -18.48 -26.30 10.87
C ASN A 317 -18.79 -25.49 12.15
N ASN A 318 -17.79 -25.13 12.97
CA ASN A 318 -17.98 -24.25 14.11
C ASN A 318 -17.63 -22.78 13.79
N LEU A 319 -17.16 -22.49 12.58
CA LEU A 319 -16.78 -21.13 12.17
C LEU A 319 -18.01 -20.23 12.06
N ARG A 320 -18.33 -19.52 13.15
CA ARG A 320 -19.46 -18.56 13.22
C ARG A 320 -19.49 -17.61 12.04
N PHE A 321 -18.34 -17.16 11.55
CA PHE A 321 -18.26 -16.29 10.38
C PHE A 321 -18.94 -16.85 9.13
N VAL A 322 -18.87 -18.17 8.91
CA VAL A 322 -19.53 -18.85 7.78
C VAL A 322 -21.04 -18.88 7.98
N PHE A 323 -21.51 -19.22 9.19
CA PHE A 323 -22.96 -19.31 9.49
C PHE A 323 -23.64 -17.95 9.64
N SER A 324 -22.93 -16.91 10.03
CA SER A 324 -23.53 -15.59 10.22
C SER A 324 -23.73 -14.81 8.92
N ASN A 325 -23.21 -15.29 7.79
CA ASN A 325 -23.18 -14.54 6.54
C ASN A 325 -23.69 -15.36 5.36
N GLU A 326 -24.81 -14.93 4.77
CA GLU A 326 -25.45 -15.58 3.62
C GLU A 326 -24.49 -15.82 2.45
N VAL A 327 -23.65 -14.83 2.10
CA VAL A 327 -22.65 -14.95 1.02
C VAL A 327 -21.63 -16.06 1.32
N MET A 328 -21.23 -16.24 2.59
CA MET A 328 -20.32 -17.31 2.97
C MET A 328 -21.02 -18.67 2.98
N GLN A 329 -22.30 -18.72 3.38
CA GLN A 329 -23.09 -19.95 3.32
C GLN A 329 -23.27 -20.44 1.88
N ASP A 330 -23.53 -19.53 0.93
CA ASP A 330 -23.64 -19.85 -0.49
C ASP A 330 -22.33 -20.45 -1.03
N LEU A 331 -21.19 -19.79 -0.74
CA LEU A 331 -19.86 -20.32 -1.07
C LEU A 331 -19.57 -21.66 -0.38
N ALA A 332 -20.01 -21.84 0.86
CA ALA A 332 -19.81 -23.09 1.58
C ALA A 332 -20.66 -24.23 0.99
N SER A 333 -21.90 -23.94 0.62
CA SER A 333 -22.83 -24.90 0.00
C SER A 333 -22.33 -25.39 -1.36
N SER A 334 -21.62 -24.54 -2.10
CA SER A 334 -20.95 -24.88 -3.35
C SER A 334 -19.57 -25.53 -3.17
N GLY A 335 -19.16 -25.80 -1.92
CA GLY A 335 -17.90 -26.44 -1.58
C GLY A 335 -16.66 -25.58 -1.86
N ARG A 336 -16.82 -24.24 -1.88
CA ARG A 336 -15.77 -23.25 -2.20
C ARG A 336 -15.14 -22.59 -0.97
N VAL A 337 -15.45 -23.08 0.22
CA VAL A 337 -14.89 -22.58 1.48
C VAL A 337 -13.99 -23.65 2.08
N PHE A 338 -12.76 -23.25 2.40
CA PHE A 338 -11.76 -24.06 3.06
C PHE A 338 -11.35 -23.42 4.38
N SER A 339 -11.04 -24.25 5.37
CA SER A 339 -10.32 -23.78 6.56
C SER A 339 -9.12 -24.68 6.85
N ILE A 340 -8.01 -24.06 7.25
CA ILE A 340 -6.72 -24.71 7.45
C ILE A 340 -6.08 -24.23 8.74
N ASN A 341 -5.37 -25.11 9.43
CA ASN A 341 -4.51 -24.71 10.55
C ASN A 341 -3.13 -24.27 10.04
N ARG A 342 -2.33 -25.23 9.54
CA ARG A 342 -0.98 -25.00 9.02
C ARG A 342 -0.85 -25.31 7.54
N GLU A 343 -1.50 -26.39 7.12
CA GLU A 343 -1.47 -26.90 5.75
C GLU A 343 -2.86 -27.42 5.37
N MET A 344 -3.13 -27.49 4.07
CA MET A 344 -4.33 -28.15 3.55
C MET A 344 -4.16 -29.66 3.62
N SER A 345 -5.20 -30.37 4.03
CA SER A 345 -5.22 -31.82 3.93
C SER A 345 -5.16 -32.30 2.47
N PRO A 346 -4.67 -33.52 2.19
CA PRO A 346 -4.68 -34.07 0.83
C PRO A 346 -6.06 -34.08 0.17
N HIS A 347 -7.11 -34.26 0.97
CA HIS A 347 -8.49 -34.24 0.50
C HIS A 347 -8.92 -32.83 0.04
N GLN A 348 -8.66 -31.81 0.87
CA GLN A 348 -8.92 -30.40 0.52
C GLN A 348 -8.15 -29.98 -0.73
N MET A 349 -6.87 -30.38 -0.82
CA MET A 349 -6.04 -30.11 -2.00
C MET A 349 -6.59 -30.76 -3.27
N SER A 350 -7.04 -32.01 -3.19
CA SER A 350 -7.66 -32.71 -4.33
C SER A 350 -8.94 -32.00 -4.78
N HIS A 351 -9.78 -31.58 -3.84
CA HIS A 351 -11.03 -30.86 -4.11
C HIS A 351 -10.76 -29.48 -4.73
N LEU A 352 -9.84 -28.71 -4.15
CA LEU A 352 -9.40 -27.41 -4.66
C LEU A 352 -8.89 -27.52 -6.10
N ARG A 353 -8.05 -28.53 -6.39
CA ARG A 353 -7.54 -28.77 -7.75
C ARG A 353 -8.66 -29.03 -8.76
N LYS A 354 -9.64 -29.87 -8.38
CA LYS A 354 -10.80 -30.15 -9.25
C LYS A 354 -11.60 -28.89 -9.53
N MET A 355 -11.82 -28.04 -8.51
CA MET A 355 -12.55 -26.78 -8.68
C MET A 355 -11.80 -25.78 -9.55
N VAL A 356 -10.50 -25.56 -9.31
CA VAL A 356 -9.67 -24.67 -10.14
C VAL A 356 -9.75 -25.12 -11.60
N LYS A 357 -9.53 -26.41 -11.86
CA LYS A 357 -9.58 -26.97 -13.21
C LYS A 357 -10.95 -26.80 -13.85
N MET A 358 -12.03 -27.04 -13.10
CA MET A 358 -13.39 -26.88 -13.59
C MET A 358 -13.70 -25.43 -13.97
N ILE A 359 -13.37 -24.47 -13.10
CA ILE A 359 -13.63 -23.03 -13.34
C ILE A 359 -12.87 -22.58 -14.59
N MET A 360 -11.58 -22.90 -14.68
CA MET A 360 -10.73 -22.50 -15.79
C MET A 360 -11.12 -23.20 -17.12
N ASN A 361 -11.53 -24.48 -17.08
CA ASN A 361 -11.90 -25.22 -18.29
C ASN A 361 -13.31 -24.89 -18.80
N CYS A 362 -14.28 -24.63 -17.92
CA CYS A 362 -15.64 -24.28 -18.32
C CYS A 362 -15.68 -22.97 -19.12
N GLN A 363 -14.75 -22.05 -18.89
CA GLN A 363 -14.70 -20.76 -19.58
C GLN A 363 -13.91 -20.79 -20.89
N ALA A 364 -12.91 -21.66 -21.02
CA ALA A 364 -12.22 -21.88 -22.31
C ALA A 364 -13.18 -22.35 -23.43
N GLN A 365 -14.30 -23.00 -23.07
CA GLN A 365 -15.35 -23.38 -24.01
C GLN A 365 -16.26 -22.22 -24.41
N PHE A 366 -16.41 -21.20 -23.56
CA PHE A 366 -17.17 -19.98 -23.87
C PHE A 366 -16.36 -19.01 -24.75
N ASP A 367 -15.04 -18.96 -24.60
CA ASP A 367 -14.16 -18.10 -25.42
C ASP A 367 -14.01 -18.61 -26.87
N GLN A 368 -14.44 -19.85 -27.17
CA GLN A 368 -14.40 -20.46 -28.51
C GLN A 368 -15.73 -20.34 -29.29
N GLN A 369 -16.78 -19.79 -28.66
CA GLN A 369 -18.06 -19.46 -29.30
C GLN A 369 -18.14 -17.95 -29.55
#